data_AF-A0A562ERY0-F1
#
_entry.id   AF-A0A562ERY0-F1
#
_cell.length_a   1.000
_cell.length_b   1.000
_cell.length_c   1.000
_cell.angle_alpha   90.00
_cell.angle_beta   90.00
_cell.angle_gamma   90.00
#
_symmetry.space_group_name_H-M   'P 1'
#
loop_
_entity.id
_entity.type
_entity.pdbx_description
1 polymer ?
#
loop_
_entity_poly.entity_id
_entity_poly.type
_entity_poly.pdbx_seq_one_letter_code
_entity_poly.pdbx_strand_id
1 'polypeptide(L)'
;MRRIRWGVAAFAMLAATSCAGSPAGPDAEIVVRDVHFAPVDVTVPVGGTVRWTFDDGGVLHHVGSEGEFDSGITPEGSFEHTFTTPGVYEYHCSVHRYMTGTVTVTG
;
A
#
# COMPACT_ATOMS: atom_id res chain seq x y z
N MET A 1 -28.99 37.75 57.73
CA MET A 1 -28.02 37.78 56.61
C MET A 1 -27.43 36.37 56.45
N ARG A 2 -27.96 35.56 55.54
CA ARG A 2 -27.45 34.20 55.25
C ARG A 2 -26.97 34.21 53.79
N ARG A 3 -25.66 34.03 53.59
CA ARG A 3 -25.03 33.99 52.27
C ARG A 3 -25.22 32.60 51.67
N ILE A 4 -25.94 32.50 50.56
CA ILE A 4 -26.18 31.26 49.82
C ILE A 4 -24.97 31.01 48.91
N ARG A 5 -24.35 29.83 49.05
CA ARG A 5 -23.20 29.39 48.25
C ARG A 5 -23.71 28.87 46.90
N TRP A 6 -23.12 29.35 45.81
CA TRP A 6 -23.41 28.92 44.45
C TRP A 6 -22.74 27.56 44.19
N GLY A 7 -23.53 26.53 43.90
CA GLY A 7 -23.04 25.25 43.44
C GLY A 7 -22.68 25.34 41.96
N VAL A 8 -21.42 25.14 41.60
CA VAL A 8 -20.98 24.98 40.21
C VAL A 8 -21.41 23.59 39.75
N ALA A 9 -22.32 23.52 38.78
CA ALA A 9 -22.65 22.27 38.10
C ALA A 9 -21.53 21.94 37.12
N ALA A 10 -20.81 20.84 37.38
CA ALA A 10 -19.81 20.31 36.46
C ALA A 10 -20.51 19.60 35.29
N PHE A 11 -20.42 20.17 34.09
CA PHE A 11 -20.78 19.49 32.85
C PHE A 11 -19.68 18.48 32.52
N ALA A 12 -19.99 17.19 32.64
CA ALA A 12 -19.10 16.13 32.17
C ALA A 12 -19.09 16.14 30.63
N MET A 13 -17.99 16.59 30.02
CA MET A 13 -17.73 16.37 28.60
C MET A 13 -17.42 14.89 28.38
N LEU A 14 -18.32 14.17 27.70
CA LEU A 14 -17.95 12.92 27.04
C LEU A 14 -17.06 13.28 25.84
N ALA A 15 -15.74 13.13 26.01
CA ALA A 15 -14.82 13.08 24.88
C ALA A 15 -14.98 11.71 24.20
N ALA A 16 -15.71 11.65 23.09
CA ALA A 16 -15.70 10.48 22.22
C ALA A 16 -14.33 10.42 21.53
N THR A 17 -13.45 9.55 22.03
CA THR A 17 -12.15 9.29 21.42
C THR A 17 -12.36 8.45 20.17
N SER A 18 -12.43 9.11 19.02
CA SER A 18 -12.41 8.45 17.71
C SER A 18 -11.07 7.73 17.56
N CYS A 19 -11.08 6.40 17.55
CA CYS A 19 -9.93 5.62 17.09
C CYS A 19 -9.84 5.78 15.57
N ALA A 20 -9.19 6.84 15.10
CA ALA A 20 -8.70 6.88 13.73
C ALA A 20 -7.54 5.89 13.65
N GLY A 21 -7.83 4.66 13.20
CA GLY A 21 -6.79 3.73 12.82
C GLY A 21 -5.97 4.37 11.71
N SER A 22 -4.64 4.41 11.86
CA SER A 22 -3.75 4.75 10.76
C SER A 22 -4.12 3.87 9.55
N PRO A 23 -4.09 4.40 8.32
CA PRO A 23 -4.26 3.54 7.16
C PRO A 23 -3.21 2.43 7.26
N ALA A 24 -3.67 1.18 7.23
CA ALA A 24 -2.78 0.05 7.17
C ALA A 24 -1.92 0.20 5.90
N GLY A 25 -0.62 -0.11 6.00
CA GLY A 25 0.26 -0.15 4.84
C GLY A 25 -0.18 -1.23 3.83
N PRO A 26 0.53 -1.37 2.70
CA PRO A 26 0.22 -2.40 1.72
C PRO A 26 0.37 -3.80 2.33
N ASP A 27 -0.37 -4.76 1.82
CA ASP A 27 -0.29 -6.17 2.21
C ASP A 27 1.04 -6.82 1.79
N ALA A 28 1.63 -6.33 0.70
CA ALA A 28 2.99 -6.68 0.29
C ALA A 28 3.74 -5.50 -0.31
N GLU A 29 5.06 -5.48 -0.10
CA GLU A 29 5.96 -4.49 -0.66
C GLU A 29 7.05 -5.17 -1.48
N ILE A 30 7.28 -4.65 -2.69
CA ILE A 30 8.32 -5.09 -3.62
C ILE A 30 9.22 -3.89 -3.91
N VAL A 31 10.52 -4.03 -3.66
CA VAL A 31 11.50 -2.99 -3.99
C VAL A 31 12.10 -3.30 -5.35
N VAL A 32 12.13 -2.28 -6.23
CA VAL A 32 12.83 -2.32 -7.51
C VAL A 32 14.20 -1.69 -7.30
N ARG A 33 15.24 -2.52 -7.23
CA ARG A 33 16.64 -2.11 -7.02
C ARG A 33 17.58 -3.14 -7.64
N ASP A 34 18.78 -2.71 -8.00
CA ASP A 34 19.81 -3.58 -8.58
C ASP A 34 19.31 -4.28 -9.86
N VAL A 35 18.44 -3.58 -10.61
CA VAL A 35 17.74 -4.12 -11.78
C VAL A 35 16.98 -5.42 -11.48
N HIS A 36 16.32 -5.47 -10.31
CA HIS A 36 15.61 -6.64 -9.81
C HIS A 36 14.34 -6.25 -9.03
N PHE A 37 13.34 -7.14 -9.03
CA PHE A 37 12.18 -7.06 -8.13
C PHE A 37 12.49 -7.87 -6.87
N ALA A 38 12.39 -7.26 -5.69
CA ALA A 38 12.71 -7.91 -4.42
C ALA A 38 11.58 -7.73 -3.39
N PRO A 39 10.84 -8.80 -3.02
CA PRO A 39 10.85 -10.13 -3.63
C PRO A 39 10.25 -10.13 -5.05
N VAL A 40 10.57 -11.14 -5.86
CA VAL A 40 9.93 -11.34 -7.19
C VAL A 40 8.50 -11.86 -7.07
N ASP A 41 8.20 -12.62 -6.01
CA ASP A 41 6.91 -13.24 -5.81
C ASP A 41 6.32 -12.86 -4.45
N VAL A 42 5.04 -12.50 -4.45
CA VAL A 42 4.28 -12.19 -3.23
C VAL A 42 2.92 -12.86 -3.23
N THR A 43 2.33 -13.01 -2.05
CA THR A 43 0.96 -13.49 -1.87
C THR A 43 0.17 -12.49 -1.05
N VAL A 44 -1.02 -12.12 -1.52
CA VAL A 44 -1.93 -11.19 -0.84
C VAL A 44 -3.34 -11.77 -0.80
N PRO A 45 -4.18 -11.39 0.19
CA PRO A 45 -5.59 -11.77 0.17
C PRO A 45 -6.35 -11.03 -0.94
N VAL A 46 -7.54 -11.51 -1.30
CA VAL A 46 -8.50 -10.72 -2.08
C VAL A 46 -8.79 -9.39 -1.39
N GLY A 47 -8.73 -8.30 -2.14
CA GLY A 47 -8.82 -6.93 -1.64
C GLY A 47 -7.48 -6.37 -1.16
N GLY A 48 -6.41 -7.17 -1.18
CA GLY A 48 -5.08 -6.77 -0.76
C GLY A 48 -4.36 -5.90 -1.78
N THR A 49 -3.46 -5.05 -1.29
CA THR A 49 -2.68 -4.09 -2.08
C THR A 49 -1.20 -4.46 -2.09
N VAL A 50 -0.61 -4.47 -3.27
CA VAL A 50 0.84 -4.58 -3.45
C VAL A 50 1.41 -3.21 -3.82
N ARG A 51 2.50 -2.81 -3.17
CA ARG A 51 3.28 -1.61 -3.52
C ARG A 51 4.63 -2.00 -4.10
N TRP A 52 4.95 -1.45 -5.27
CA TRP A 52 6.29 -1.46 -5.85
C TRP A 52 6.96 -0.12 -5.57
N THR A 53 8.18 -0.14 -5.02
CA THR A 53 8.98 1.06 -4.74
C THR A 53 10.21 1.08 -5.61
N PHE A 54 10.40 2.13 -6.41
CA PHE A 54 11.52 2.27 -7.34
C PHE A 54 12.69 2.98 -6.63
N ASP A 55 13.72 2.20 -6.27
CA ASP A 55 14.89 2.63 -5.51
C ASP A 55 16.17 2.12 -6.17
N ASP A 56 16.34 2.42 -7.46
CA ASP A 56 17.47 1.94 -8.27
C ASP A 56 18.34 3.08 -8.83
N GLY A 57 18.52 4.14 -8.04
CA GLY A 57 19.46 5.23 -8.37
C GLY A 57 19.14 5.97 -9.68
N GLY A 58 17.87 6.03 -10.07
CA GLY A 58 17.43 6.71 -11.30
C GLY A 58 17.37 5.84 -12.55
N VAL A 59 17.65 4.53 -12.42
CA VAL A 59 17.44 3.56 -13.51
C VAL A 59 15.94 3.48 -13.82
N LEU A 60 15.60 3.56 -15.12
CA LEU A 60 14.21 3.51 -15.57
C LEU A 60 13.65 2.09 -15.47
N HIS A 61 12.51 1.99 -14.80
CA HIS A 61 11.78 0.74 -14.62
C HIS A 61 10.31 0.89 -14.98
N HIS A 62 9.65 -0.25 -15.04
CA HIS A 62 8.24 -0.43 -15.33
C HIS A 62 7.76 -1.65 -14.56
N VAL A 63 6.53 -1.61 -14.08
CA VAL A 63 5.81 -2.73 -13.49
C VAL A 63 4.47 -2.83 -14.20
N GLY A 64 4.28 -3.92 -14.96
CA GLY A 64 3.01 -4.13 -15.65
C GLY A 64 2.65 -5.60 -15.82
N SER A 65 1.35 -5.84 -15.84
CA SER A 65 0.70 -7.13 -16.12
C SER A 65 -0.28 -6.92 -17.25
N GLU A 66 -0.23 -7.79 -18.26
CA GLU A 66 -1.04 -7.69 -19.47
C GLU A 66 -2.54 -7.64 -19.14
N GLY A 67 -3.20 -6.54 -19.51
CA GLY A 67 -4.64 -6.34 -19.29
C GLY A 67 -5.06 -6.01 -17.86
N GLU A 68 -4.13 -5.94 -16.90
CA GLU A 68 -4.45 -5.80 -15.47
C GLU A 68 -3.96 -4.46 -14.90
N PHE A 69 -2.67 -4.14 -15.04
CA PHE A 69 -2.10 -2.90 -14.52
C PHE A 69 -0.81 -2.47 -15.25
N ASP A 70 -0.51 -1.19 -15.17
CA ASP A 70 0.68 -0.55 -15.78
C ASP A 70 1.10 0.66 -14.92
N SER A 71 2.34 0.67 -14.44
CA SER A 71 2.89 1.77 -13.62
C SER A 71 3.35 2.98 -14.44
N GLY A 72 3.44 2.85 -15.76
CA GLY A 72 4.28 3.68 -16.61
C GLY A 72 5.78 3.41 -16.38
N ILE A 73 6.62 4.00 -17.23
CA ILE A 73 8.08 3.97 -17.06
C ILE A 73 8.50 5.10 -16.11
N THR A 74 9.17 4.76 -15.00
CA THR A 74 9.61 5.73 -13.99
C THR A 74 11.00 5.38 -13.44
N PRO A 75 11.83 6.39 -13.07
CA PRO A 75 13.11 6.16 -12.40
C PRO A 75 12.98 6.02 -10.87
N GLU A 76 11.88 6.47 -10.27
CA GLU A 76 11.70 6.61 -8.82
C GLU A 76 10.22 6.61 -8.40
N GLY A 77 9.98 6.69 -7.09
CA GLY A 77 8.65 6.76 -6.50
C GLY A 77 8.05 5.39 -6.20
N SER A 78 6.73 5.30 -6.18
CA SER A 78 6.03 4.03 -5.93
C SER A 78 4.78 3.89 -6.78
N PHE A 79 4.44 2.64 -7.08
CA PHE A 79 3.20 2.23 -7.73
C PHE A 79 2.44 1.25 -6.84
N GLU A 80 1.13 1.39 -6.73
CA GLU A 80 0.27 0.49 -5.93
C GLU A 80 -0.85 -0.09 -6.79
N HIS A 81 -1.18 -1.35 -6.55
CA HIS A 81 -2.33 -2.01 -7.16
C HIS A 81 -3.07 -2.89 -6.15
N THR A 82 -4.39 -2.71 -6.07
CA THR A 82 -5.29 -3.51 -5.23
C THR A 82 -5.92 -4.62 -6.05
N PHE A 83 -5.70 -5.87 -5.64
CA PHE A 83 -6.19 -7.05 -6.34
C PHE A 83 -7.55 -7.49 -5.80
N THR A 84 -8.55 -7.57 -6.66
CA THR A 84 -9.94 -7.88 -6.26
C THR A 84 -10.43 -9.24 -6.71
N THR A 85 -9.66 -9.95 -7.53
CA THR A 85 -10.01 -11.26 -8.06
C THR A 85 -8.93 -12.28 -7.67
N PRO A 86 -9.29 -13.47 -7.13
CA PRO A 86 -8.32 -14.53 -6.90
C PRO A 86 -7.64 -14.99 -8.19
N GLY A 87 -6.34 -15.28 -8.12
CA GLY A 87 -5.58 -15.70 -9.28
C GLY A 87 -4.07 -15.55 -9.11
N VAL A 88 -3.34 -15.85 -10.16
CA VAL A 88 -1.90 -15.58 -10.27
C VAL A 88 -1.71 -14.56 -11.37
N TYR A 89 -1.07 -13.45 -11.02
CA TYR A 89 -0.80 -12.32 -11.91
C TYR A 89 0.70 -12.28 -12.20
N GLU A 90 1.07 -12.61 -13.43
CA GLU A 90 2.45 -12.45 -13.89
C GLU A 90 2.70 -10.99 -14.25
N TYR A 91 3.81 -10.43 -13.78
CA TYR A 91 4.18 -9.05 -14.08
C TYR A 91 5.64 -8.96 -14.52
N HIS A 92 5.96 -7.89 -15.24
CA HIS A 92 7.27 -7.71 -15.84
C HIS A 92 7.70 -6.25 -15.95
N CYS A 93 9.01 -6.05 -16.15
CA CYS A 93 9.56 -4.78 -16.61
C CYS A 93 9.71 -4.76 -18.13
N SER A 94 9.13 -3.76 -18.79
CA SER A 94 9.25 -3.58 -20.24
C SER A 94 10.65 -3.07 -20.65
N VAL A 95 11.35 -2.37 -19.76
CA VAL A 95 12.72 -1.86 -19.98
C VAL A 95 13.76 -2.98 -19.86
N HIS A 96 13.64 -3.81 -18.82
CA HIS A 96 14.55 -4.90 -18.49
C HIS A 96 13.81 -6.23 -18.60
N ARG A 97 13.77 -6.79 -19.81
CA ARG A 97 12.89 -7.93 -20.19
C ARG A 97 13.05 -9.22 -19.36
N TYR A 98 14.12 -9.32 -18.57
CA TYR A 98 14.39 -10.44 -17.67
C TYR A 98 13.83 -10.26 -16.26
N MET A 99 13.38 -9.05 -15.90
CA MET A 99 12.72 -8.79 -14.63
C MET A 99 11.26 -9.23 -14.75
N THR A 100 10.95 -10.36 -14.14
CA THR A 100 9.61 -10.95 -14.06
C THR A 100 9.31 -11.36 -12.62
N GLY A 101 8.04 -11.40 -12.26
CA GLY A 101 7.58 -11.87 -10.97
C GLY A 101 6.11 -12.24 -10.97
N THR A 102 5.59 -12.71 -9.84
CA THR A 102 4.18 -13.05 -9.69
C THR A 102 3.54 -12.44 -8.44
N VAL A 103 2.26 -12.11 -8.54
CA VAL A 103 1.39 -11.83 -7.39
C VAL A 103 0.34 -12.94 -7.33
N THR A 104 0.34 -13.72 -6.25
CA THR A 104 -0.71 -14.71 -5.97
C THR A 104 -1.78 -14.07 -5.08
N VAL A 105 -3.04 -14.13 -5.50
CA VAL A 105 -4.17 -13.57 -4.77
C VAL A 105 -5.04 -14.71 -4.23
N THR A 106 -5.08 -14.86 -2.91
CA THR A 106 -5.81 -15.94 -2.22
C THR A 106 -7.14 -15.46 -1.67
N GLY A 107 -8.17 -16.30 -1.77
CA GLY A 107 -9.50 -16.06 -1.18
C GLY A 107 -9.71 -16.73 0.18
#